data_AF-L1NUP8-F1
#
_entry.id   AF-L1NUP8-F1
#
_cell.length_a   1.000
_cell.length_b   1.000
_cell.length_c   1.000
_cell.angle_alpha   90.00
_cell.angle_beta   90.00
_cell.angle_gamma   90.00
#
_symmetry.space_group_name_H-M   'P 1'
#
loop_
_entity.id
_entity.type
_entity.pdbx_description
1 polymer ?
#
loop_
_entity_poly.entity_id
_entity_poly.type
_entity_poly.pdbx_seq_one_letter_code
_entity_poly.pdbx_strand_id
1 'polypeptide(L)'
;ITKDKSKYIHSYYYQGLNLELETLFGERTWKENQIEKYHIPERFRYTLLAPRAVPTLVNIKFYDEKDIIYRVGVEFNIKEAMDAFEKAFKGQEDKAGELIIEVNETKTDVNVRLKVGEREEWICNGEFWIFEDNEIW
;
A
#
# COMPACT_ATOMS: atom_id res chain seq x y z
N ILE A 1 -5.46 -7.55 -15.74
CA ILE A 1 -5.18 -7.34 -14.29
C ILE A 1 -6.48 -7.63 -13.55
N THR A 2 -6.64 -8.85 -13.05
CA THR A 2 -7.78 -9.23 -12.22
C THR A 2 -7.62 -8.53 -10.88
N LYS A 3 -8.25 -7.36 -10.70
CA LYS A 3 -8.45 -6.77 -9.38
C LYS A 3 -9.09 -7.86 -8.51
N ASP A 4 -8.42 -8.21 -7.41
CA ASP A 4 -8.94 -9.17 -6.45
C ASP A 4 -10.31 -8.67 -5.96
N LYS A 5 -11.38 -9.37 -6.34
CA LYS A 5 -12.77 -8.97 -6.15
C LYS A 5 -13.24 -9.11 -4.69
N SER A 6 -12.39 -9.63 -3.80
CA SER A 6 -12.72 -9.87 -2.39
C SER A 6 -12.39 -8.69 -1.47
N LYS A 7 -11.56 -7.72 -1.92
CA LYS A 7 -11.06 -6.61 -1.09
C LYS A 7 -11.21 -5.28 -1.81
N TYR A 8 -12.05 -4.38 -1.30
CA TYR A 8 -12.21 -3.04 -1.87
C TYR A 8 -11.37 -2.04 -1.08
N ILE A 9 -10.38 -1.43 -1.76
CA ILE A 9 -9.60 -0.34 -1.19
C ILE A 9 -10.54 0.82 -0.84
N HIS A 10 -10.40 1.35 0.37
CA HIS A 10 -11.05 2.58 0.82
C HIS A 10 -10.14 3.77 0.52
N SER A 11 -8.90 3.71 1.00
CA SER A 11 -7.90 4.76 0.82
C SER A 11 -6.48 4.21 1.01
N TYR A 12 -5.52 4.87 0.37
CA TYR A 12 -4.09 4.62 0.47
C TYR A 12 -3.40 5.92 0.83
N TYR A 13 -2.69 5.94 1.95
CA TYR A 13 -1.85 7.05 2.37
C TYR A 13 -0.39 6.61 2.28
N TYR A 14 0.44 7.49 1.73
CA TYR A 14 1.84 7.26 1.51
C TYR A 14 2.65 8.49 1.93
N GLN A 15 3.77 8.24 2.59
CA GLN A 15 4.82 9.21 2.85
C GLN A 15 6.15 8.69 2.34
N GLY A 16 6.83 9.48 1.52
CA GLY A 16 8.17 9.17 1.01
C GLY A 16 9.29 9.70 1.90
N LEU A 17 10.51 9.19 1.71
CA LEU A 17 11.73 9.71 2.35
C LEU A 17 12.00 11.19 2.02
N ASN A 18 11.48 11.67 0.90
CA ASN A 18 11.52 13.08 0.50
C ASN A 18 10.44 13.94 1.18
N LEU A 19 9.67 13.37 2.12
CA LEU A 19 8.55 13.99 2.83
C LEU A 19 7.33 14.32 1.96
N GLU A 20 7.28 13.85 0.72
CA GLU A 20 6.06 13.95 -0.09
C GLU A 20 4.96 13.06 0.50
N LEU A 21 3.76 13.63 0.58
CA LEU A 21 2.57 12.99 1.11
C LEU A 21 1.55 12.83 0.01
N GLU A 22 1.00 11.63 -0.12
CA GLU A 22 -0.05 11.34 -1.07
C GLU A 22 -1.19 10.56 -0.41
N THR A 23 -2.42 11.01 -0.64
CA THR A 23 -3.63 10.26 -0.29
C THR A 23 -4.38 9.93 -1.58
N LEU A 24 -4.56 8.63 -1.82
CA LEU A 24 -5.32 8.10 -2.94
C LEU A 24 -6.58 7.41 -2.44
N PHE A 25 -7.63 7.46 -3.25
CA PHE A 25 -8.94 6.91 -2.94
C PHE A 25 -9.20 5.65 -3.75
N GLY A 26 -9.81 4.68 -3.08
CA GLY A 26 -10.34 3.49 -3.71
C GLY A 26 -11.77 3.69 -4.21
N GLU A 27 -12.33 2.62 -4.78
CA GLU A 27 -13.68 2.66 -5.33
C GLU A 27 -14.71 2.85 -4.20
N ARG A 28 -14.59 2.10 -3.09
CA ARG A 28 -15.58 2.08 -2.00
C ARG A 28 -15.28 3.03 -0.84
N THR A 29 -14.81 4.25 -1.07
CA THR A 29 -14.73 5.22 0.04
C THR A 29 -16.15 5.41 0.63
N TRP A 30 -16.38 5.23 1.93
CA TRP A 30 -17.73 5.25 2.52
C TRP A 30 -18.72 4.17 2.03
N LYS A 31 -18.25 2.95 1.76
CA LYS A 31 -19.07 1.77 1.37
C LYS A 31 -19.83 1.87 0.02
N GLU A 32 -19.78 2.98 -0.69
CA GLU A 32 -20.37 3.17 -2.03
C GLU A 32 -19.29 3.57 -3.05
N ASN A 33 -19.54 3.40 -4.36
CA ASN A 33 -18.58 3.78 -5.39
C ASN A 33 -18.47 5.31 -5.52
N GLN A 34 -17.50 5.92 -4.85
CA GLN A 34 -17.34 7.37 -4.83
C GLN A 34 -16.60 7.91 -6.04
N ILE A 35 -15.81 7.06 -6.70
CA ILE A 35 -15.11 7.47 -7.92
C ILE A 35 -16.13 7.89 -8.96
N GLU A 36 -17.21 7.13 -9.10
CA GLU A 36 -18.32 7.44 -10.01
C GLU A 36 -19.20 8.57 -9.46
N LYS A 37 -19.62 8.49 -8.19
CA LYS A 37 -20.54 9.46 -7.59
C LYS A 37 -19.98 10.90 -7.56
N TYR A 38 -18.73 11.07 -7.14
CA TYR A 38 -18.09 12.37 -6.99
C TYR A 38 -17.09 12.71 -8.11
N HIS A 39 -16.97 11.85 -9.13
CA HIS A 39 -16.06 12.06 -10.26
C HIS A 39 -14.62 12.33 -9.79
N ILE A 40 -14.12 11.51 -8.84
CA ILE A 40 -12.78 11.69 -8.26
C ILE A 40 -11.75 11.76 -9.41
N PRO A 41 -10.96 12.86 -9.50
CA PRO A 41 -9.94 13.01 -10.52
C PRO A 41 -8.97 11.84 -10.54
N GLU A 42 -8.53 11.42 -11.72
CA GLU A 42 -7.66 10.25 -11.89
C GLU A 42 -6.38 10.32 -11.03
N ARG A 43 -5.83 11.53 -10.87
CA ARG A 43 -4.66 11.80 -10.01
C ARG A 43 -4.83 11.37 -8.55
N PHE A 44 -6.07 11.25 -8.07
CA PHE A 44 -6.39 10.87 -6.70
C PHE A 44 -6.89 9.43 -6.58
N ARG A 45 -6.85 8.63 -7.65
CA ARG A 45 -7.28 7.22 -7.63
C ARG A 45 -6.10 6.33 -7.28
N TYR A 46 -6.31 5.33 -6.43
CA TYR A 46 -5.24 4.41 -5.99
C TYR A 46 -4.61 3.59 -7.13
N THR A 47 -5.31 3.45 -8.26
CA THR A 47 -4.82 2.71 -9.44
C THR A 47 -3.81 3.50 -10.27
N LEU A 48 -3.52 4.76 -9.90
CA LEU A 48 -2.53 5.57 -10.59
C LEU A 48 -1.10 5.14 -10.23
N LEU A 49 -0.35 4.74 -11.25
CA LEU A 49 1.06 4.41 -11.16
C LEU A 49 1.92 5.66 -11.40
N ALA A 50 1.97 6.56 -10.42
CA ALA A 50 2.94 7.65 -10.40
C ALA A 50 4.29 7.17 -9.83
N PRO A 51 5.43 7.68 -10.33
CA PRO A 51 6.72 7.51 -9.66
C PRO A 51 6.64 8.04 -8.22
N ARG A 52 7.16 7.26 -7.26
CA ARG A 52 7.19 7.61 -5.84
C ARG A 52 8.58 7.37 -5.28
N ALA A 53 8.92 8.08 -4.22
CA ALA A 53 10.16 7.84 -3.48
C ALA A 53 10.14 6.45 -2.81
N VAL A 54 11.19 6.11 -2.07
CA VAL A 54 11.13 5.00 -1.12
C VAL A 54 10.20 5.42 0.04
N PRO A 55 9.22 4.58 0.43
CA PRO A 55 8.31 4.92 1.53
C PRO A 55 9.01 4.97 2.88
N THR A 56 8.61 5.92 3.72
CA THR A 56 8.81 5.85 5.18
C THR A 56 7.59 5.26 5.87
N LEU A 57 6.39 5.54 5.33
CA LEU A 57 5.12 5.09 5.89
C LEU A 57 4.13 4.78 4.77
N VAL A 58 3.48 3.64 4.88
CA VAL A 58 2.31 3.28 4.06
C VAL A 58 1.16 2.93 5.00
N ASN A 59 -0.02 3.49 4.74
CA ASN A 59 -1.26 3.13 5.41
C ASN A 59 -2.33 2.81 4.38
N ILE A 60 -2.93 1.63 4.46
CA ILE A 60 -4.00 1.20 3.55
C ILE A 60 -5.24 0.88 4.36
N LYS A 61 -6.35 1.55 4.02
CA LYS A 61 -7.68 1.16 4.49
C LYS A 61 -8.37 0.34 3.43
N PHE A 62 -8.97 -0.78 3.81
CA PHE A 62 -9.71 -1.64 2.89
C PHE A 62 -10.88 -2.33 3.61
N TYR A 63 -11.93 -2.63 2.86
CA TYR A 63 -13.02 -3.48 3.34
C TYR A 63 -12.73 -4.94 3.03
N ASP A 64 -13.09 -5.82 3.96
CA ASP A 64 -13.17 -7.25 3.69
C ASP A 64 -14.53 -7.65 3.11
N GLU A 65 -14.73 -8.96 2.89
CA GLU A 65 -15.95 -9.52 2.31
C GLU A 65 -17.22 -9.29 3.16
N LYS A 66 -17.07 -8.90 4.44
CA LYS A 66 -18.16 -8.62 5.38
C LYS A 66 -18.41 -7.13 5.56
N ASP A 67 -17.81 -6.28 4.72
CA ASP A 67 -17.87 -4.81 4.83
C ASP A 67 -17.31 -4.25 6.16
N ILE A 68 -16.40 -5.01 6.80
CA ILE A 68 -15.62 -4.53 7.93
C ILE A 68 -14.38 -3.82 7.37
N ILE A 69 -14.12 -2.60 7.84
CA ILE A 69 -12.97 -1.82 7.41
C ILE A 69 -11.76 -2.16 8.29
N TYR A 70 -10.63 -2.42 7.65
CA TYR A 70 -9.35 -2.63 8.30
C TYR A 70 -8.37 -1.56 7.87
N ARG A 71 -7.46 -1.20 8.77
CA ARG A 71 -6.29 -0.40 8.48
C ARG A 71 -5.06 -1.27 8.66
N VAL A 72 -4.28 -1.40 7.60
CA VAL A 72 -2.90 -1.92 7.66
C VAL A 72 -1.95 -0.74 7.54
N GLY A 73 -0.90 -0.72 8.37
CA GLY A 73 0.15 0.26 8.29
C GLY A 73 1.53 -0.37 8.44
N VAL A 74 2.48 0.26 7.76
CA VAL A 74 3.88 -0.16 7.69
C VAL A 74 4.72 1.10 7.83
N GLU A 75 5.36 1.27 8.99
CA GLU A 75 6.43 2.23 9.18
C GLU A 75 7.78 1.53 8.97
N PHE A 76 8.51 1.99 7.96
CA PHE A 76 9.73 1.35 7.51
C PHE A 76 10.92 1.76 8.37
N ASN A 77 11.76 0.80 8.78
CA ASN A 77 13.11 1.14 9.17
C ASN A 77 13.86 1.63 7.93
N ILE A 78 14.25 2.91 7.95
CA ILE A 78 14.85 3.58 6.79
C ILE A 78 16.10 2.85 6.29
N LYS A 79 16.94 2.34 7.21
CA LYS A 79 18.17 1.65 6.82
C LYS A 79 17.86 0.34 6.10
N GLU A 80 16.99 -0.50 6.66
CA GLU A 80 16.62 -1.76 6.02
C GLU A 80 15.90 -1.52 4.68
N ALA A 81 14.98 -0.56 4.63
CA ALA A 81 14.27 -0.23 3.40
C ALA A 81 15.26 0.21 2.30
N MET A 82 16.19 1.11 2.60
CA MET A 82 17.21 1.52 1.62
C MET A 82 18.11 0.35 1.19
N ASP A 83 18.57 -0.48 2.13
CA ASP A 83 19.39 -1.67 1.83
C ASP A 83 18.62 -2.66 0.92
N ALA A 84 17.33 -2.88 1.19
CA ALA A 84 16.45 -3.76 0.40
C ALA A 84 16.21 -3.21 -1.01
N PHE A 85 15.94 -1.90 -1.14
CA PHE A 85 15.78 -1.24 -2.44
C PHE A 85 17.08 -1.28 -3.25
N GLU A 86 18.22 -0.94 -2.65
CA GLU A 86 19.51 -1.02 -3.34
C GLU A 86 19.76 -2.45 -3.85
N LYS A 87 19.60 -3.46 -2.99
CA LYS A 87 19.86 -4.86 -3.33
C LYS A 87 18.90 -5.38 -4.41
N ALA A 88 17.61 -5.05 -4.31
CA ALA A 88 16.61 -5.47 -5.28
C ALA A 88 16.85 -4.86 -6.67
N PHE A 89 17.22 -3.57 -6.75
CA PHE A 89 17.39 -2.88 -8.03
C PHE A 89 18.78 -2.98 -8.66
N LYS A 90 19.83 -3.31 -7.90
CA LYS A 90 21.23 -3.33 -8.39
C LYS A 90 21.43 -4.15 -9.68
N GLY A 91 21.83 -3.53 -10.79
CA GLY A 91 21.99 -4.19 -12.09
C GLY A 91 20.66 -4.54 -12.80
N GLN A 92 19.54 -3.97 -12.36
CA GLN A 92 18.24 -3.99 -13.02
C GLN A 92 17.43 -2.71 -12.68
N GLU A 93 18.11 -1.58 -12.65
CA GLU A 93 17.61 -0.28 -12.21
C GLU A 93 16.46 0.26 -13.09
N ASP A 94 16.33 -0.26 -14.31
CA ASP A 94 15.30 0.11 -15.29
C ASP A 94 13.98 -0.66 -15.13
N LYS A 95 13.95 -1.72 -14.30
CA LYS A 95 12.74 -2.52 -14.08
C LYS A 95 11.80 -1.85 -13.07
N ALA A 96 10.50 -2.05 -13.26
CA ALA A 96 9.52 -1.70 -12.25
C ALA A 96 9.67 -2.62 -11.01
N GLY A 97 9.57 -2.02 -9.83
CA GLY A 97 9.48 -2.74 -8.55
C GLY A 97 8.06 -2.73 -7.99
N GLU A 98 7.67 -3.82 -7.36
CA GLU A 98 6.41 -3.96 -6.65
C GLU A 98 6.70 -4.12 -5.15
N LEU A 99 6.25 -3.15 -4.35
CA LEU A 99 6.19 -3.31 -2.91
C LEU A 99 4.89 -4.00 -2.55
N ILE A 100 5.00 -5.20 -1.99
CA ILE A 100 3.86 -6.07 -1.70
C ILE A 100 3.68 -6.10 -0.18
N ILE A 101 2.49 -5.69 0.27
CA ILE A 101 2.05 -5.74 1.66
C ILE A 101 0.97 -6.82 1.74
N GLU A 102 1.30 -7.94 2.39
CA GLU A 102 0.45 -9.11 2.52
C GLU A 102 -0.11 -9.19 3.94
N VAL A 103 -1.43 -9.21 4.05
CA VAL A 103 -2.16 -9.41 5.31
C VAL A 103 -2.63 -10.84 5.38
N ASN A 104 -2.41 -11.51 6.51
CA ASN A 104 -2.87 -12.88 6.71
C ASN A 104 -4.41 -12.99 6.80
N GLU A 105 -4.96 -14.19 6.65
CA GLU A 105 -6.42 -14.40 6.59
C GLU A 105 -7.16 -13.92 7.86
N THR A 106 -6.52 -14.09 9.03
CA THR A 106 -7.07 -13.68 10.33
C THR A 106 -6.88 -12.19 10.61
N LYS A 107 -6.18 -11.44 9.73
CA LYS A 107 -5.94 -10.00 9.85
C LYS A 107 -5.26 -9.61 11.16
N THR A 108 -4.28 -10.41 11.55
CA THR A 108 -3.47 -10.23 12.77
C THR A 108 -2.00 -9.98 12.46
N ASP A 109 -1.58 -10.21 11.22
CA ASP A 109 -0.17 -10.17 10.83
C ASP A 109 0.02 -9.57 9.43
N VAL A 110 1.17 -8.95 9.23
CA VAL A 110 1.51 -8.17 8.05
C VAL A 110 2.93 -8.52 7.61
N ASN A 111 3.05 -8.92 6.34
CA ASN A 111 4.31 -9.26 5.70
C ASN A 111 4.61 -8.25 4.59
N VAL A 112 5.88 -7.85 4.47
CA VAL A 112 6.30 -6.84 3.49
C VAL A 112 7.50 -7.35 2.69
N ARG A 113 7.38 -7.25 1.36
CA ARG A 113 8.46 -7.64 0.45
C ARG A 113 8.51 -6.74 -0.78
N LEU A 114 9.71 -6.51 -1.28
CA LEU A 114 9.98 -5.79 -2.51
C LEU A 114 10.36 -6.80 -3.61
N LYS A 115 9.60 -6.80 -4.70
CA LYS A 115 9.87 -7.64 -5.87
C LYS A 115 10.32 -6.78 -7.05
N VAL A 116 11.49 -7.06 -7.61
CA VAL A 116 12.02 -6.39 -8.80
C VAL A 116 12.50 -7.45 -9.79
N GLY A 117 11.80 -7.60 -10.91
CA GLY A 117 12.04 -8.72 -11.83
C GLY A 117 11.88 -10.07 -11.14
N GLU A 118 12.96 -10.85 -11.07
CA GLU A 118 13.01 -12.15 -10.39
C GLU A 118 13.52 -12.06 -8.94
N ARG A 119 14.00 -10.89 -8.49
CA ARG A 119 14.51 -10.72 -7.13
C ARG A 119 13.40 -10.33 -6.19
N GLU A 120 13.50 -10.86 -4.97
CA GLU A 120 12.59 -10.60 -3.88
C GLU A 120 13.39 -10.34 -2.61
N GLU A 121 13.13 -9.20 -1.97
CA GLU A 121 13.77 -8.79 -0.72
C GLU A 121 12.69 -8.58 0.34
N TRP A 122 12.84 -9.28 1.46
CA TRP A 122 11.94 -9.16 2.61
C TRP A 122 12.33 -7.95 3.46
N ILE A 123 11.34 -7.22 3.94
CA ILE A 123 11.50 -6.10 4.85
C ILE A 123 10.84 -6.49 6.16
N CYS A 124 11.66 -6.78 7.18
CA CYS A 124 11.20 -7.41 8.42
C CYS A 124 11.41 -6.53 9.65
N ASN A 125 12.25 -5.51 9.55
CA ASN A 125 12.56 -4.58 10.61
C ASN A 125 11.76 -3.30 10.37
N GLY A 126 10.58 -3.22 10.94
CA GLY A 126 9.74 -2.03 10.94
C GLY A 126 8.60 -2.17 11.94
N GLU A 127 7.78 -1.13 12.07
CA GLU A 127 6.56 -1.22 12.86
C GLU A 127 5.41 -1.54 11.90
N PHE A 128 4.87 -2.75 12.01
CA PHE A 128 3.77 -3.22 11.17
C PHE A 128 2.55 -3.46 12.03
N TRP A 129 1.40 -3.00 11.57
CA TRP A 129 0.16 -3.18 12.31
C TRP A 129 -1.01 -3.40 11.37
N ILE A 130 -1.97 -4.15 11.89
CA ILE A 130 -3.30 -4.27 11.31
C ILE A 130 -4.33 -4.28 12.43
N PHE A 131 -5.41 -3.53 12.23
CA PHE A 131 -6.55 -3.53 13.14
C PHE A 131 -7.84 -3.21 12.39
N GLU A 132 -8.96 -3.64 12.97
CA GLU A 132 -10.28 -3.17 12.56
C GLU A 132 -10.38 -1.67 12.83
N ASP A 133 -10.69 -0.91 11.80
CA ASP A 133 -10.76 0.55 11.85
C ASP A 133 -12.23 0.97 11.99
N ASN A 134 -12.44 2.22 12.39
CA ASN A 134 -13.75 2.85 12.30
C ASN A 134 -13.76 3.79 11.09
N GLU A 135 -14.93 4.10 10.53
CA GLU A 135 -15.05 5.09 9.43
C GLU A 135 -14.77 6.55 9.87
N ILE A 136 -14.29 6.75 11.09
CA ILE A 136 -13.96 8.05 11.65
C ILE A 136 -12.54 8.41 11.20
N TRP A 137 -12.41 9.58 10.56
CA TRP A 137 -11.19 10.07 9.92
C TRP A 137 -10.07 10.36 10.91
#